data_AF-A0A926SDI0-F1
#
_entry.id   AF-A0A926SDI0-F1
#
_cell.length_a   1.000
_cell.length_b   1.000
_cell.length_c   1.000
_cell.angle_alpha   90.00
_cell.angle_beta   90.00
_cell.angle_gamma   90.00
#
_symmetry.space_group_name_H-M   'P 1'
#
loop_
_entity.id
_entity.type
_entity.pdbx_description
1 polymer ?
#
loop_
_entity_poly.entity_id
_entity_poly.type
_entity_poly.pdbx_seq_one_letter_code
_entity_poly.pdbx_strand_id
1 'polypeptide(L)'
;MTFFNPNTPLLCRKESAFALPDVPGVWRFHLQIGNTTLLSTFYTRLDQACIVWGVISAIIFIAAQFLPISWTTQAIWWSSLSLIGTVGMVVLTPSWIREEGLGWILDSWIFLMLFGLVITDLGIFLGWPEVLMNLCPLWLGLIALGYFCTGVGMRSRTLTLTGLVHLLSIWILPYCGAWQFLATGIITGGSVLLLAEFQWDSFGTCGNKVEENL
;
A
#
# COMPACT_ATOMS: atom_id res chain seq x y z
N MET A 1 -10.28 28.82 0.39
CA MET A 1 -9.40 27.78 -0.18
C MET A 1 -9.90 26.43 0.29
N THR A 2 -10.16 25.49 -0.61
CA THR A 2 -10.63 24.14 -0.23
C THR A 2 -9.43 23.27 0.15
N PHE A 3 -9.60 22.41 1.16
CA PHE A 3 -8.54 21.49 1.60
C PHE A 3 -8.11 20.51 0.48
N PHE A 4 -9.09 20.08 -0.32
CA PHE A 4 -8.88 19.30 -1.55
C PHE A 4 -9.14 20.17 -2.79
N ASN A 5 -8.41 19.90 -3.88
CA ASN A 5 -8.71 20.51 -5.19
C ASN A 5 -9.71 19.61 -5.93
N PRO A 6 -10.99 20.03 -6.12
CA PRO A 6 -11.99 19.19 -6.77
C PRO A 6 -11.69 18.94 -8.25
N ASN A 7 -10.93 19.82 -8.89
CA ASN A 7 -10.71 19.80 -10.34
C ASN A 7 -9.61 18.83 -10.78
N THR A 8 -8.77 18.37 -9.86
CA THR A 8 -7.75 17.38 -10.17
C THR A 8 -8.42 16.01 -10.32
N PRO A 9 -8.10 15.19 -11.33
CA PRO A 9 -8.54 13.79 -11.36
C PRO A 9 -7.96 13.01 -10.17
N LEU A 10 -8.66 11.97 -9.72
CA LEU A 10 -8.24 11.13 -8.59
C LEU A 10 -7.01 10.28 -8.96
N LEU A 11 -7.09 9.61 -10.11
CA LEU A 11 -6.01 8.81 -10.69
C LEU A 11 -5.64 9.38 -12.05
N CYS A 12 -4.34 9.47 -12.33
CA CYS A 12 -3.79 9.80 -13.63
C CYS A 12 -2.93 8.67 -14.16
N ARG A 13 -2.94 8.57 -15.48
CA ARG A 13 -2.01 7.71 -16.19
C ARG A 13 -0.60 8.29 -16.04
N LYS A 14 0.37 7.44 -15.71
CA LYS A 14 1.79 7.81 -15.74
C LYS A 14 2.21 8.22 -17.15
N GLU A 15 3.05 9.25 -17.21
CA GLU A 15 3.70 9.64 -18.46
C GLU A 15 4.73 8.60 -18.92
N SER A 16 5.25 8.77 -20.13
CA SER A 16 6.22 7.84 -20.69
C SER A 16 7.50 7.79 -19.85
N ALA A 17 8.22 6.66 -19.88
CA ALA A 17 9.45 6.46 -19.13
C ALA A 17 10.55 7.52 -19.42
N PHE A 18 10.46 8.21 -20.56
CA PHE A 18 11.42 9.23 -21.01
C PHE A 18 10.97 10.67 -20.74
N ALA A 19 9.77 10.88 -20.20
CA ALA A 19 9.30 12.21 -19.83
C ALA A 19 10.03 12.77 -18.60
N LEU A 20 10.56 11.89 -17.74
CA LEU A 20 11.30 12.27 -16.54
C LEU A 20 12.80 12.42 -16.80
N PRO A 21 13.44 13.48 -16.26
CA PRO A 21 14.89 13.60 -16.17
C PRO A 21 15.54 12.38 -15.50
N ASP A 22 16.84 12.17 -15.75
CA ASP A 22 17.64 11.09 -15.14
C ASP A 22 17.78 11.26 -13.63
N VAL A 23 16.80 10.74 -12.89
CA VAL A 23 16.74 10.77 -11.43
C VAL A 23 17.18 9.42 -10.84
N PRO A 24 18.10 9.40 -9.86
CA PRO A 24 18.60 8.17 -9.27
C PRO A 24 17.55 7.43 -8.42
N GLY A 25 17.34 6.14 -8.75
CA GLY A 25 16.46 5.23 -8.00
C GLY A 25 15.04 5.10 -8.56
N VAL A 26 14.78 5.64 -9.76
CA VAL A 26 13.55 5.38 -10.53
C VAL A 26 13.75 4.13 -11.39
N TRP A 27 12.81 3.20 -11.37
CA TRP A 27 12.81 2.09 -12.32
C TRP A 27 12.09 2.53 -13.59
N ARG A 28 12.74 2.36 -14.75
CA ARG A 28 12.14 2.69 -16.04
C ARG A 28 11.96 1.42 -16.86
N PHE A 29 10.75 1.22 -17.33
CA PHE A 29 10.40 0.09 -18.18
C PHE A 29 9.97 0.62 -19.53
N HIS A 30 10.73 0.25 -20.56
CA HIS A 30 10.40 0.54 -21.94
C HIS A 30 10.44 -0.75 -22.75
N LEU A 31 9.25 -1.23 -23.12
CA LEU A 31 9.06 -2.42 -23.94
C LEU A 31 8.50 -2.01 -25.30
N GLN A 32 9.31 -2.21 -26.34
CA GLN A 32 8.96 -1.95 -27.73
C GLN A 32 9.09 -3.25 -28.52
N ILE A 33 8.07 -3.57 -29.33
CA ILE A 33 8.13 -4.68 -30.30
C ILE A 33 7.96 -4.09 -31.69
N GLY A 34 9.04 -4.13 -32.49
CA GLY A 34 9.09 -3.48 -33.80
C GLY A 34 8.96 -1.95 -33.66
N ASN A 35 7.98 -1.36 -34.37
CA ASN A 35 7.68 0.08 -34.27
C ASN A 35 6.59 0.41 -33.24
N THR A 36 6.07 -0.58 -32.53
CA THR A 36 4.97 -0.37 -31.57
C THR A 36 5.51 -0.42 -30.15
N THR A 37 5.38 0.69 -29.43
CA THR A 37 5.64 0.75 -27.99
C THR A 37 4.50 0.08 -27.24
N LEU A 38 4.75 -1.07 -26.60
CA LEU A 38 3.75 -1.81 -25.83
C LEU A 38 3.61 -1.25 -24.42
N LEU A 39 4.73 -0.92 -23.77
CA LEU A 39 4.75 -0.39 -22.42
C LEU A 39 5.88 0.62 -22.29
N SER A 40 5.57 1.80 -21.76
CA SER A 40 6.58 2.80 -21.40
C SER A 40 6.12 3.45 -20.10
N THR A 41 6.68 3.02 -18.97
CA THR A 41 6.28 3.46 -17.64
C THR A 41 7.49 3.60 -16.72
N PHE A 42 7.31 4.26 -15.59
CA PHE A 42 8.32 4.42 -14.56
C PHE A 42 7.73 4.12 -13.17
N TYR A 43 8.58 3.67 -12.25
CA TYR A 43 8.22 3.46 -10.85
C TYR A 43 9.19 4.23 -9.97
N THR A 44 8.66 5.25 -9.31
CA THR A 44 9.35 6.01 -8.26
C THR A 44 9.65 5.11 -7.07
N ARG A 45 10.48 5.57 -6.12
CA ARG A 45 10.75 4.78 -4.91
C ARG A 45 9.48 4.57 -4.07
N LEU A 46 8.55 5.51 -4.08
CA LEU A 46 7.25 5.34 -3.42
C LEU A 46 6.43 4.23 -4.10
N ASP A 47 6.41 4.21 -5.44
CA ASP A 47 5.73 3.14 -6.18
C ASP A 47 6.38 1.78 -5.92
N GLN A 48 7.71 1.73 -5.81
CA GLN A 48 8.43 0.50 -5.45
C GLN A 48 8.02 0.02 -4.06
N ALA A 49 7.88 0.91 -3.07
CA ALA A 49 7.37 0.55 -1.75
C ALA A 49 5.93 -0.01 -1.83
N CYS A 50 5.09 0.59 -2.67
CA CYS A 50 3.74 0.09 -2.94
C CYS A 50 3.76 -1.31 -3.59
N ILE A 51 4.64 -1.55 -4.57
CA ILE A 51 4.79 -2.87 -5.21
C ILE A 51 5.24 -3.92 -4.19
N VAL A 52 6.25 -3.60 -3.38
CA VAL A 52 6.76 -4.51 -2.33
C VAL A 52 5.63 -4.90 -1.38
N TRP A 53 4.87 -3.94 -0.86
CA TRP A 53 3.73 -4.22 0.03
C TRP A 53 2.57 -4.93 -0.67
N GLY A 54 2.34 -4.66 -1.96
CA GLY A 54 1.34 -5.35 -2.76
C GLY A 54 1.65 -6.84 -2.89
N VAL A 55 2.90 -7.17 -3.21
CA VAL A 55 3.38 -8.54 -3.31
C VAL A 55 3.36 -9.24 -1.95
N ILE A 56 3.88 -8.59 -0.90
CA ILE A 56 3.87 -9.15 0.47
C ILE A 56 2.44 -9.45 0.92
N SER A 57 1.52 -8.51 0.77
CA SER A 57 0.11 -8.69 1.13
C SER A 57 -0.54 -9.83 0.36
N ALA A 58 -0.31 -9.90 -0.97
CA ALA A 58 -0.83 -10.98 -1.79
C ALA A 58 -0.33 -12.35 -1.30
N ILE A 59 0.98 -12.48 -1.04
CA ILE A 59 1.56 -13.74 -0.56
C ILE A 59 0.96 -14.13 0.79
N ILE A 60 0.92 -13.22 1.77
CA ILE A 60 0.38 -13.47 3.12
C ILE A 60 -1.04 -14.02 3.03
N PHE A 61 -1.92 -13.29 2.34
CA PHE A 61 -3.35 -13.59 2.35
C PHE A 61 -3.73 -14.78 1.45
N ILE A 62 -3.05 -14.97 0.31
CA ILE A 62 -3.24 -16.16 -0.53
C ILE A 62 -2.78 -17.41 0.21
N ALA A 63 -1.62 -17.35 0.88
CA ALA A 63 -1.12 -18.49 1.62
C ALA A 63 -1.98 -18.81 2.84
N ALA A 64 -2.45 -17.80 3.58
CA ALA A 64 -3.41 -17.99 4.66
C ALA A 64 -4.74 -18.62 4.18
N GLN A 65 -5.15 -18.33 2.95
CA GLN A 65 -6.38 -18.88 2.38
C GLN A 65 -6.25 -20.35 1.95
N PHE A 66 -5.13 -20.72 1.33
CA PHE A 66 -5.03 -21.99 0.60
C PHE A 66 -3.98 -22.96 1.11
N LEU A 67 -2.96 -22.51 1.85
CA LEU A 67 -1.90 -23.41 2.30
C LEU A 67 -2.28 -24.06 3.62
N PRO A 68 -2.25 -25.40 3.72
CA PRO A 68 -2.54 -26.13 4.95
C PRO A 68 -1.32 -26.15 5.88
N ILE A 69 -0.77 -24.96 6.17
CA ILE A 69 0.37 -24.75 7.06
C ILE A 69 -0.17 -24.25 8.40
N SER A 70 0.43 -24.71 9.51
CA SER A 70 0.03 -24.25 10.85
C SER A 70 0.08 -22.73 10.98
N TRP A 71 -0.88 -22.14 11.71
CA TRP A 71 -0.93 -20.70 11.96
C TRP A 71 0.35 -20.17 12.60
N THR A 72 0.97 -20.96 13.48
CA THR A 72 2.23 -20.60 14.14
C THR A 72 3.40 -20.50 13.14
N THR A 73 3.53 -21.48 12.24
CA THR A 73 4.56 -21.43 11.18
C THR A 73 4.32 -20.26 10.25
N GLN A 74 3.05 -20.03 9.88
CA GLN A 74 2.66 -18.88 9.07
C GLN A 74 3.01 -17.55 9.75
N ALA A 75 2.69 -17.38 11.04
CA ALA A 75 3.02 -16.17 11.80
C ALA A 75 4.51 -15.82 11.75
N ILE A 76 5.40 -16.80 11.93
CA ILE A 76 6.85 -16.58 11.88
C ILE A 76 7.28 -16.04 10.50
N TRP A 77 6.77 -16.64 9.41
CA TRP A 77 7.08 -16.19 8.05
C TRP A 77 6.47 -14.82 7.74
N TRP A 78 5.23 -14.57 8.15
CA TRP A 78 4.53 -13.31 7.91
C TRP A 78 5.13 -12.15 8.71
N SER A 79 5.54 -12.38 9.95
CA SER A 79 6.26 -11.39 10.75
C SER A 79 7.62 -11.06 10.13
N SER A 80 8.34 -12.06 9.63
CA SER A 80 9.61 -11.84 8.93
C SER A 80 9.42 -11.03 7.64
N LEU A 81 8.46 -11.41 6.80
CA LEU A 81 8.16 -10.69 5.54
C LEU A 81 7.66 -9.28 5.78
N SER A 82 6.80 -9.08 6.79
CA SER A 82 6.28 -7.75 7.13
C SER A 82 7.37 -6.85 7.69
N LEU A 83 8.29 -7.37 8.51
CA LEU A 83 9.47 -6.60 8.96
C LEU A 83 10.35 -6.18 7.78
N ILE A 84 10.62 -7.09 6.84
CA ILE A 84 11.34 -6.77 5.60
C ILE A 84 10.58 -5.70 4.79
N GLY A 85 9.25 -5.83 4.67
CA GLY A 85 8.39 -4.85 4.01
C GLY A 85 8.45 -3.48 4.69
N THR A 86 8.43 -3.42 6.02
CA THR A 86 8.53 -2.18 6.80
C THR A 86 9.90 -1.53 6.61
N VAL A 87 10.99 -2.29 6.69
CA VAL A 87 12.35 -1.78 6.44
C VAL A 87 12.47 -1.30 4.99
N GLY A 88 11.97 -2.07 4.03
CA GLY A 88 11.94 -1.72 2.61
C GLY A 88 11.19 -0.42 2.37
N MET A 89 10.02 -0.25 2.97
CA MET A 89 9.24 0.99 2.93
C MET A 89 10.05 2.17 3.47
N VAL A 90 10.73 2.02 4.60
CA VAL A 90 11.57 3.10 5.17
C VAL A 90 12.70 3.49 4.22
N VAL A 91 13.40 2.53 3.64
CA VAL A 91 14.52 2.76 2.71
C VAL A 91 14.06 3.37 1.39
N LEU A 92 12.88 2.94 0.90
CA LEU A 92 12.30 3.40 -0.35
C LEU A 92 11.53 4.72 -0.19
N THR A 93 11.17 5.12 1.03
CA THR A 93 10.52 6.42 1.26
C THR A 93 11.52 7.54 0.96
N PRO A 94 11.25 8.43 -0.01
CA PRO A 94 12.15 9.52 -0.34
C PRO A 94 12.43 10.46 0.85
N SER A 95 13.64 11.02 0.92
CA SER A 95 14.05 11.90 2.03
C SER A 95 13.21 13.18 2.13
N TRP A 96 12.74 13.69 0.99
CA TRP A 96 11.91 14.90 0.92
C TRP A 96 10.66 14.80 1.79
N ILE A 97 10.09 13.60 1.97
CA ILE A 97 8.92 13.41 2.86
C ILE A 97 9.25 13.84 4.29
N ARG A 98 10.47 13.55 4.77
CA ARG A 98 10.91 14.02 6.10
C ARG A 98 11.26 15.50 6.09
N GLU A 99 11.91 15.98 5.04
CA GLU A 99 12.32 17.39 4.89
C GLU A 99 11.12 18.36 4.84
N GLU A 100 10.01 17.96 4.21
CA GLU A 100 8.76 18.72 4.16
C GLU A 100 7.87 18.56 5.42
N GLY A 101 8.38 17.88 6.47
CA GLY A 101 7.64 17.69 7.72
C GLY A 101 6.53 16.63 7.65
N LEU A 102 6.52 15.79 6.61
CA LEU A 102 5.57 14.68 6.43
C LEU A 102 6.10 13.35 6.98
N GLY A 103 7.24 13.37 7.69
CA GLY A 103 7.86 12.17 8.28
C GLY A 103 6.94 11.38 9.21
N TRP A 104 5.99 12.06 9.86
CA TRP A 104 4.99 11.43 10.72
C TRP A 104 4.08 10.44 9.97
N ILE A 105 3.90 10.59 8.65
CA ILE A 105 3.14 9.63 7.83
C ILE A 105 3.86 8.28 7.82
N LEU A 106 5.17 8.30 7.58
CA LEU A 106 6.01 7.10 7.61
C LEU A 106 6.01 6.48 9.01
N ASP A 107 6.18 7.30 10.04
CA ASP A 107 6.19 6.82 11.43
C ASP A 107 4.84 6.20 11.83
N SER A 108 3.73 6.72 11.30
CA SER A 108 2.38 6.16 11.49
C SER A 108 2.24 4.78 10.85
N TRP A 109 2.73 4.60 9.61
CA TRP A 109 2.73 3.28 8.95
C TRP A 109 3.60 2.27 9.69
N ILE A 110 4.80 2.67 10.15
CA ILE A 110 5.66 1.79 10.95
C ILE A 110 4.91 1.35 12.21
N PHE A 111 4.32 2.29 12.94
CA PHE A 111 3.56 1.98 14.16
C PHE A 111 2.40 1.03 13.87
N LEU A 112 1.58 1.31 12.85
CA LEU A 112 0.43 0.49 12.49
C LEU A 112 0.83 -0.95 12.08
N MET A 113 1.90 -1.09 11.29
CA MET A 113 2.41 -2.40 10.87
C MET A 113 2.93 -3.21 12.06
N LEU A 114 3.76 -2.61 12.91
CA LEU A 114 4.31 -3.29 14.09
C LEU A 114 3.21 -3.63 15.11
N PHE A 115 2.25 -2.73 15.31
CA PHE A 115 1.10 -2.96 16.18
C PHE A 115 0.22 -4.11 15.68
N GLY A 116 -0.08 -4.13 14.37
CA GLY A 116 -0.83 -5.22 13.75
C GLY A 116 -0.12 -6.57 13.84
N LEU A 117 1.20 -6.59 13.66
CA LEU A 117 2.03 -7.79 13.84
C LEU A 117 1.99 -8.30 15.27
N VAL A 118 2.22 -7.43 16.26
CA VAL A 118 2.20 -7.82 17.68
C VAL A 118 0.85 -8.39 18.07
N ILE A 119 -0.26 -7.76 17.67
CA ILE A 119 -1.60 -8.26 17.97
C ILE A 119 -1.85 -9.61 17.29
N THR A 120 -1.48 -9.73 16.02
CA THR A 120 -1.66 -10.97 15.24
C THR A 120 -0.88 -12.12 15.88
N ASP A 121 0.39 -11.89 16.21
CA ASP A 121 1.24 -12.91 16.82
C ASP A 121 0.74 -13.30 18.21
N LEU A 122 0.40 -12.33 19.07
CA LEU A 122 -0.23 -12.64 20.37
C LEU A 122 -1.51 -13.45 20.17
N GLY A 123 -2.32 -13.10 19.17
CA GLY A 123 -3.53 -13.85 18.84
C GLY A 123 -3.26 -15.30 18.47
N ILE A 124 -2.23 -15.56 17.67
CA ILE A 124 -1.86 -16.90 17.21
C ILE A 124 -1.18 -17.71 18.32
N PHE A 125 -0.21 -17.14 19.02
CA PHE A 125 0.58 -17.84 20.04
C PHE A 125 -0.20 -18.08 21.34
N LEU A 126 -1.09 -17.16 21.72
CA LEU A 126 -1.95 -17.33 22.90
C LEU A 126 -3.31 -17.98 22.57
N GLY A 127 -3.59 -18.21 21.28
CA GLY A 127 -4.85 -18.77 20.83
C GLY A 127 -6.05 -17.87 21.11
N TRP A 128 -5.89 -16.54 21.01
CA TRP A 128 -6.92 -15.54 21.32
C TRP A 128 -8.02 -15.55 20.25
N PRO A 129 -9.21 -16.15 20.52
CA PRO A 129 -10.19 -16.41 19.46
C PRO A 129 -10.76 -15.13 18.86
N GLU A 130 -10.99 -14.08 19.66
CA GLU A 130 -11.53 -12.81 19.19
C GLU A 130 -10.60 -12.15 18.16
N VAL A 131 -9.29 -12.20 18.37
CA VAL A 131 -8.30 -11.70 17.39
C VAL A 131 -8.30 -12.59 16.16
N LEU A 132 -8.23 -13.92 16.34
CA LEU A 132 -8.15 -14.88 15.24
C LEU A 132 -9.37 -14.81 14.31
N MET A 133 -10.57 -14.67 14.87
CA MET A 133 -11.81 -14.52 14.10
C MET A 133 -11.92 -13.16 13.39
N ASN A 134 -11.12 -12.16 13.80
CA ASN A 134 -11.16 -10.80 13.26
C ASN A 134 -9.85 -10.35 12.63
N LEU A 135 -8.96 -11.28 12.23
CA LEU A 135 -7.67 -10.92 11.60
C LEU A 135 -7.85 -10.08 10.34
N CYS A 136 -8.76 -10.49 9.44
CA CYS A 136 -8.99 -9.76 8.20
C CYS A 136 -9.58 -8.35 8.45
N PRO A 137 -10.67 -8.19 9.25
CA PRO A 137 -11.14 -6.86 9.67
C PRO A 137 -10.06 -6.00 10.35
N LEU A 138 -9.24 -6.60 11.23
CA LEU A 138 -8.15 -5.92 11.91
C LEU A 138 -7.16 -5.30 10.91
N TRP A 139 -6.65 -6.09 9.97
CA TRP A 139 -5.69 -5.63 8.98
C TRP A 139 -6.31 -4.61 8.01
N LEU A 140 -7.55 -4.81 7.56
CA LEU A 140 -8.27 -3.80 6.77
C LEU A 140 -8.41 -2.48 7.53
N GLY A 141 -8.72 -2.52 8.83
CA GLY A 141 -8.84 -1.34 9.68
C GLY A 141 -7.53 -0.59 9.86
N LEU A 142 -6.43 -1.31 10.17
CA LEU A 142 -5.09 -0.70 10.31
C LEU A 142 -4.63 -0.07 9.00
N ILE A 143 -4.84 -0.75 7.87
CA ILE A 143 -4.49 -0.23 6.55
C ILE A 143 -5.36 0.99 6.19
N ALA A 144 -6.66 0.96 6.53
CA ALA A 144 -7.53 2.12 6.35
C ALA A 144 -7.02 3.36 7.11
N LEU A 145 -6.59 3.18 8.37
CA LEU A 145 -6.00 4.26 9.17
C LEU A 145 -4.73 4.81 8.52
N GLY A 146 -3.84 3.93 8.03
CA GLY A 146 -2.64 4.36 7.31
C GLY A 146 -2.97 5.17 6.05
N TYR A 147 -3.98 4.75 5.28
CA TYR A 147 -4.47 5.50 4.14
C TYR A 147 -5.07 6.85 4.51
N PHE A 148 -5.81 6.96 5.62
CA PHE A 148 -6.29 8.26 6.11
C PHE A 148 -5.16 9.18 6.56
N CYS A 149 -4.17 8.67 7.31
CA CYS A 149 -2.99 9.43 7.69
C CYS A 149 -2.27 9.97 6.44
N THR A 150 -2.05 9.11 5.45
CA THR A 150 -1.40 9.49 4.19
C THR A 150 -2.26 10.47 3.39
N GLY A 151 -3.57 10.23 3.29
CA GLY A 151 -4.51 11.08 2.58
C GLY A 151 -4.63 12.48 3.18
N VAL A 152 -4.65 12.60 4.51
CA VAL A 152 -4.63 13.89 5.20
C VAL A 152 -3.28 14.59 5.01
N GLY A 153 -2.16 13.88 5.22
CA GLY A 153 -0.83 14.46 5.11
C GLY A 153 -0.49 14.93 3.70
N MET A 154 -0.83 14.14 2.68
CA MET A 154 -0.59 14.42 1.27
C MET A 154 -1.72 15.24 0.62
N ARG A 155 -2.77 15.56 1.37
CA ARG A 155 -4.01 16.19 0.87
C ARG A 155 -4.58 15.46 -0.36
N SER A 156 -4.57 14.13 -0.31
CA SER A 156 -5.01 13.24 -1.37
C SER A 156 -6.42 12.73 -1.12
N ARG A 157 -7.32 12.96 -2.08
CA ARG A 157 -8.66 12.33 -2.04
C ARG A 157 -8.58 10.87 -2.39
N THR A 158 -7.70 10.48 -3.32
CA THR A 158 -7.52 9.09 -3.71
C THR A 158 -7.16 8.23 -2.51
N LEU A 159 -6.14 8.60 -1.73
CA LEU A 159 -5.76 7.83 -0.55
C LEU A 159 -6.86 7.83 0.53
N THR A 160 -7.56 8.95 0.71
CA THR A 160 -8.71 9.03 1.63
C THR A 160 -9.82 8.06 1.21
N LEU A 161 -10.15 8.02 -0.09
CA LEU A 161 -11.14 7.11 -0.66
C LEU A 161 -10.66 5.66 -0.59
N THR A 162 -9.39 5.38 -0.82
CA THR A 162 -8.81 4.04 -0.62
C THR A 162 -8.98 3.57 0.82
N GLY A 163 -8.76 4.44 1.81
CA GLY A 163 -9.06 4.14 3.22
C GLY A 163 -10.54 3.80 3.46
N LEU A 164 -11.46 4.57 2.85
CA LEU A 164 -12.89 4.28 2.91
C LEU A 164 -13.26 2.94 2.25
N VAL A 165 -12.63 2.58 1.13
CA VAL A 165 -12.81 1.27 0.48
C VAL A 165 -12.42 0.14 1.43
N HIS A 166 -11.34 0.29 2.21
CA HIS A 166 -10.93 -0.71 3.19
C HIS A 166 -11.95 -0.82 4.35
N LEU A 167 -12.46 0.31 4.86
CA LEU A 167 -13.51 0.30 5.88
C LEU A 167 -14.82 -0.31 5.38
N LEU A 168 -15.24 0.01 4.16
CA LEU A 168 -16.42 -0.60 3.53
C LEU A 168 -16.22 -2.09 3.33
N SER A 169 -15.01 -2.51 3.00
CA SER A 169 -14.67 -3.92 2.85
C SER A 169 -14.86 -4.72 4.13
N ILE A 170 -14.64 -4.12 5.31
CA ILE A 170 -14.92 -4.78 6.60
C ILE A 170 -16.39 -5.19 6.70
N TRP A 171 -17.31 -4.33 6.25
CA TRP A 171 -18.75 -4.62 6.24
C TRP A 171 -19.15 -5.66 5.20
N ILE A 172 -18.41 -5.76 4.10
CA ILE A 172 -18.66 -6.72 3.01
C ILE A 172 -18.07 -8.10 3.35
N LEU A 173 -17.02 -8.13 4.15
CA LEU A 173 -16.23 -9.33 4.43
C LEU A 173 -17.04 -10.53 4.97
N PRO A 174 -18.05 -10.37 5.85
CA PRO A 174 -18.90 -11.48 6.29
C PRO A 174 -19.59 -12.23 5.13
N TYR A 175 -19.90 -11.56 4.02
CA TYR A 175 -20.53 -12.16 2.86
C TYR A 175 -19.56 -13.02 2.01
N CYS A 176 -18.25 -12.94 2.25
CA CYS A 176 -17.25 -13.77 1.59
C CYS A 176 -17.07 -15.15 2.25
N GLY A 177 -17.62 -15.36 3.46
CA GLY A 177 -17.58 -16.65 4.15
C GLY A 177 -16.16 -17.21 4.36
N ALA A 178 -15.86 -18.38 3.78
CA ALA A 178 -14.52 -18.98 3.89
C ALA A 178 -13.44 -18.23 3.07
N TRP A 179 -13.81 -17.32 2.17
CA TRP A 179 -12.90 -16.63 1.24
C TRP A 179 -12.40 -15.27 1.75
N GLN A 180 -12.56 -15.00 3.05
CA GLN A 180 -12.24 -13.69 3.63
C GLN A 180 -10.76 -13.32 3.53
N PHE A 181 -9.85 -14.29 3.65
CA PHE A 181 -8.43 -14.03 3.52
C PHE A 181 -8.09 -13.63 2.09
N LEU A 182 -8.59 -14.36 1.08
CA LEU A 182 -8.40 -13.97 -0.32
C LEU A 182 -8.99 -12.60 -0.63
N ALA A 183 -10.23 -12.33 -0.19
CA ALA A 183 -10.87 -11.04 -0.39
C ALA A 183 -10.02 -9.90 0.19
N THR A 184 -9.52 -10.08 1.42
CA THR A 184 -8.64 -9.11 2.08
C THR A 184 -7.33 -8.92 1.32
N GLY A 185 -6.71 -10.00 0.84
CA GLY A 185 -5.49 -9.93 0.01
C GLY A 185 -5.71 -9.18 -1.30
N ILE A 186 -6.84 -9.40 -1.97
CA ILE A 186 -7.21 -8.68 -3.21
C ILE A 186 -7.43 -7.20 -2.92
N ILE A 187 -8.15 -6.85 -1.85
CA ILE A 187 -8.42 -5.46 -1.50
C ILE A 187 -7.13 -4.73 -1.14
N THR A 188 -6.35 -5.29 -0.22
CA THR A 188 -5.13 -4.66 0.30
C THR A 188 -4.03 -4.61 -0.76
N GLY A 189 -3.68 -5.77 -1.33
CA GLY A 189 -2.67 -5.91 -2.38
C GLY A 189 -3.08 -5.21 -3.68
N GLY A 190 -4.32 -5.39 -4.11
CA GLY A 190 -4.85 -4.75 -5.33
C GLY A 190 -4.88 -3.23 -5.20
N SER A 191 -5.32 -2.67 -4.07
CA SER A 191 -5.34 -1.21 -3.87
C SER A 191 -3.94 -0.62 -3.95
N VAL A 192 -2.96 -1.21 -3.26
CA VAL A 192 -1.60 -0.66 -3.24
C VAL A 192 -0.89 -0.85 -4.59
N LEU A 193 -1.15 -1.93 -5.32
CA LEU A 193 -0.65 -2.11 -6.69
C LEU A 193 -1.28 -1.13 -7.68
N LEU A 194 -2.57 -0.83 -7.54
CA LEU A 194 -3.22 0.24 -8.33
C LEU A 194 -2.58 1.60 -8.06
N LEU A 195 -2.26 1.90 -6.80
CA LEU A 195 -1.56 3.13 -6.43
C LEU A 195 -0.11 3.17 -6.93
N ALA A 196 0.52 2.01 -7.17
CA ALA A 196 1.83 1.94 -7.80
C ALA A 196 1.77 2.11 -9.32
N GLU A 197 0.68 1.70 -9.96
CA GLU A 197 0.52 1.76 -11.42
C GLU A 197 0.07 3.15 -11.89
N PHE A 198 -0.80 3.81 -11.12
CA PHE A 198 -1.33 5.13 -11.45
C PHE A 198 -0.69 6.22 -10.59
N GLN A 199 -0.54 7.41 -11.16
CA GLN A 199 -0.33 8.60 -10.34
C GLN A 199 -1.65 8.93 -9.63
N TRP A 200 -1.56 9.49 -8.44
CA TRP A 200 -2.72 9.87 -7.64
C TRP A 200 -2.63 11.33 -7.22
N ASP A 201 -3.77 11.93 -6.87
CA ASP A 201 -3.83 13.34 -6.51
C ASP A 201 -3.10 13.64 -5.20
N SER A 202 -2.12 14.53 -5.22
CA SER A 202 -1.39 14.98 -4.04
C SER A 202 -1.20 16.50 -4.09
N PHE A 203 -1.45 17.17 -2.97
CA PHE A 203 -1.33 18.63 -2.84
C PHE A 203 -2.05 19.45 -3.93
N GLY A 204 -3.12 18.89 -4.51
CA GLY A 204 -3.92 19.53 -5.55
C GLY A 204 -3.38 19.38 -6.98
N THR A 205 -2.31 18.60 -7.20
CA THR A 205 -1.80 18.19 -8.51
C THR A 205 -1.94 16.68 -8.69
N CYS A 206 -1.90 16.21 -9.93
CA CYS A 206 -1.86 14.77 -10.20
C CYS A 206 -0.41 14.34 -10.34
N GLY A 207 -0.01 13.31 -9.60
CA GLY A 207 1.40 13.04 -9.41
C GLY A 207 1.99 13.95 -8.32
N ASN A 208 3.06 13.47 -7.73
CA ASN A 208 3.75 14.19 -6.68
C ASN A 208 4.44 15.43 -7.27
N LYS A 209 4.51 16.54 -6.51
CA LYS A 209 5.44 17.68 -6.75
C LYS A 209 6.92 17.27 -6.95
N VAL A 210 7.22 16.01 -6.67
CA VAL A 210 8.45 15.29 -6.99
C VAL A 210 8.88 15.48 -8.44
N GLU A 211 7.99 15.65 -9.42
CA GLU A 211 8.46 15.94 -10.79
C GLU A 211 9.06 17.35 -10.96
N GLU A 212 8.73 18.30 -10.08
CA GLU A 212 9.28 19.66 -10.09
C GLU A 212 10.51 19.83 -9.16
N ASN A 213 10.66 18.96 -8.16
CA ASN A 213 11.70 19.03 -7.11
C ASN A 213 12.66 17.81 -7.06
N LEU A 214 12.60 16.91 -8.04
CA LEU A 214 13.61 15.86 -8.26
C LEU A 214 14.81 16.35 -9.08
#